data_AF-A0A8C1M6Y2-F1
#
_entry.id   AF-A0A8C1M6Y2-F1
#
_cell.length_a   1.000
_cell.length_b   1.000
_cell.length_c   1.000
_cell.angle_alpha   90.00
_cell.angle_beta   90.00
_cell.angle_gamma   90.00
#
_symmetry.space_group_name_H-M   'P 1'
#
loop_
_entity.id
_entity.type
_entity.pdbx_description
1 polymer ?
#
loop_
_entity_poly.entity_id
_entity_poly.type
_entity_poly.pdbx_seq_one_letter_code
_entity_poly.pdbx_strand_id
1 'polypeptide(L)'
;MLFCFALKMQRGYGDFFPESLTSSLTEDQSKQLCDLLGNVKLTLLYKASVYGYKPLFFHKRCDSQGPTLLVAYNRTGYIFGGYTSVDYTRNEQYITDEEAFLFSFQGKFPVYIKVNSGHYARYDNAGMPNFGQQLYFCKNKQPVVYIQGGKSFSFNAERFYGNDSRLTECEVYKVEQNLQTKEKPWRNIRWTSIRRAELMQMMRDYKPLVTSVSRVRILMIGPVGAGKSSFFNSINSIFTGHVTNKAVSGSAGTSLTTQFRTYPVKDGREGKPLPFVLCDTMGLEEQTGAGLDIEDIRSILQGHVPDRYKFNPMVPFQPDEQRVYRPASLKEKIHCVVYVIDGSKISLMSDKLEEKLAVIHREISSLDIPQMVLMTKVDEACPYVEKDLYKIYLSSYIKSKVQEVSSRLGVPVSCVLPVKNYSQELELELNCDILLLAALQQMLRLADDYLDDVDDF
;
A
#
# COMPACT_ATOMS: atom_id res chain seq x y z
N MET A 1 -63.72 -9.59 50.83
CA MET A 1 -63.61 -8.54 51.85
C MET A 1 -62.52 -8.99 52.81
N LEU A 2 -61.35 -8.31 52.80
CA LEU A 2 -60.13 -8.55 53.61
C LEU A 2 -59.48 -9.94 53.42
N PHE A 3 -58.21 -10.10 53.06
CA PHE A 3 -57.02 -9.52 53.68
C PHE A 3 -55.94 -9.25 52.62
N CYS A 4 -55.51 -8.00 52.54
CA CYS A 4 -54.34 -7.57 51.79
C CYS A 4 -53.70 -6.49 52.65
N PHE A 5 -52.66 -6.79 53.42
CA PHE A 5 -51.63 -5.83 53.88
C PHE A 5 -50.51 -6.54 54.64
N ALA A 6 -49.29 -6.10 54.36
CA ALA A 6 -48.02 -6.32 55.04
C ALA A 6 -47.18 -7.56 54.65
N LEU A 7 -46.26 -7.38 53.68
CA LEU A 7 -44.83 -7.41 54.00
C LEU A 7 -44.03 -6.63 52.94
N LYS A 8 -43.37 -5.56 53.41
CA LYS A 8 -42.44 -4.71 52.68
C LYS A 8 -41.01 -5.21 52.96
N MET A 9 -40.18 -5.18 51.91
CA MET A 9 -38.71 -5.10 51.92
C MET A 9 -37.90 -6.25 52.51
N GLN A 10 -37.20 -6.97 51.62
CA GLN A 10 -35.73 -6.96 51.61
C GLN A 10 -35.19 -7.23 50.19
N ARG A 11 -34.24 -6.38 49.78
CA ARG A 11 -33.47 -6.41 48.53
C ARG A 11 -32.51 -7.59 48.49
N GLY A 12 -32.20 -8.10 47.29
CA GLY A 12 -30.91 -8.73 47.03
C GLY A 12 -30.88 -9.61 45.77
N TYR A 13 -30.07 -9.18 44.79
CA TYR A 13 -29.55 -9.98 43.67
C TYR A 13 -30.58 -10.57 42.68
N GLY A 14 -31.00 -9.74 41.72
CA GLY A 14 -31.35 -10.25 40.41
C GLY A 14 -30.07 -10.49 39.63
N ASP A 15 -29.78 -11.75 39.30
CA ASP A 15 -28.81 -12.13 38.29
C ASP A 15 -29.20 -11.46 36.96
N PHE A 16 -28.55 -10.34 36.67
CA PHE A 16 -28.50 -9.78 35.33
C PHE A 16 -27.73 -10.77 34.48
N PHE A 17 -28.43 -11.54 33.65
CA PHE A 17 -27.83 -12.20 32.51
C PHE A 17 -26.96 -11.15 31.78
N PRO A 18 -25.67 -11.41 31.54
CA PRO A 18 -24.86 -10.45 30.80
C PRO A 18 -25.46 -10.34 29.40
N GLU A 19 -25.97 -9.16 29.05
CA GLU A 19 -26.29 -8.83 27.66
C GLU A 19 -25.10 -9.25 26.82
N SER A 20 -25.33 -10.15 25.86
CA SER A 20 -24.31 -10.54 24.91
C SER A 20 -23.87 -9.26 24.19
N LEU A 21 -22.62 -8.85 24.40
CA LEU A 21 -22.03 -7.69 23.75
C LEU A 21 -22.12 -7.86 22.23
N THR A 22 -22.94 -7.04 21.58
CA THR A 22 -23.06 -7.01 20.12
C THR A 22 -22.14 -5.93 19.55
N SER A 23 -21.27 -6.35 18.63
CA SER A 23 -20.38 -5.48 17.87
C SER A 23 -21.16 -4.50 16.99
N SER A 24 -20.65 -3.28 16.87
CA SER A 24 -21.11 -2.30 15.88
C SER A 24 -20.44 -2.49 14.51
N LEU A 25 -19.40 -3.32 14.39
CA LEU A 25 -18.83 -3.69 13.10
C LEU A 25 -19.82 -4.60 12.35
N THR A 26 -19.97 -4.35 11.06
CA THR A 26 -20.59 -5.35 10.17
C THR A 26 -19.65 -6.54 10.00
N GLU A 27 -20.18 -7.69 9.57
CA GLU A 27 -19.36 -8.87 9.25
C GLU A 27 -18.27 -8.55 8.22
N ASP A 28 -18.60 -7.75 7.20
CA ASP A 28 -17.64 -7.30 6.19
C ASP A 28 -16.54 -6.42 6.79
N GLN A 29 -16.89 -5.45 7.63
CA GLN A 29 -15.90 -4.57 8.27
C GLN A 29 -14.99 -5.35 9.22
N SER A 30 -15.56 -6.27 10.01
CA SER A 30 -14.80 -7.18 10.86
C SER A 30 -13.83 -8.01 10.05
N LYS A 31 -14.30 -8.58 8.93
CA LYS A 31 -13.45 -9.33 7.99
C LYS A 31 -12.34 -8.48 7.41
N GLN A 32 -12.60 -7.24 6.99
CA GLN A 32 -11.57 -6.35 6.44
C GLN A 32 -10.48 -6.00 7.48
N LEU A 33 -10.85 -5.82 8.75
CA LEU A 33 -9.90 -5.57 9.83
C LEU A 33 -9.08 -6.82 10.16
N CYS A 34 -9.70 -8.00 10.18
CA CYS A 34 -8.98 -9.26 10.28
C CYS A 34 -8.00 -9.40 9.11
N ASP A 35 -8.45 -9.26 7.86
CA ASP A 35 -7.62 -9.36 6.66
C ASP A 35 -6.39 -8.42 6.72
N LEU A 36 -6.54 -7.20 7.27
CA LEU A 36 -5.44 -6.25 7.48
C LEU A 36 -4.43 -6.72 8.54
N LEU A 37 -4.92 -7.25 9.66
CA LEU A 37 -4.13 -7.77 10.78
C LEU A 37 -3.51 -9.15 10.49
N GLY A 38 -4.00 -9.85 9.46
CA GLY A 38 -3.63 -11.22 9.10
C GLY A 38 -4.62 -12.25 9.64
N ASN A 39 -4.20 -13.50 9.78
CA ASN A 39 -5.06 -14.58 10.25
C ASN A 39 -5.40 -14.48 11.75
N VAL A 40 -6.30 -13.55 12.10
CA VAL A 40 -6.71 -13.25 13.48
C VAL A 40 -8.22 -13.39 13.68
N LYS A 41 -8.62 -13.46 14.95
CA LYS A 41 -10.00 -13.38 15.43
C LYS A 41 -10.13 -12.16 16.34
N LEU A 42 -11.23 -11.42 16.18
CA LEU A 42 -11.60 -10.31 17.04
C LEU A 42 -12.66 -10.74 18.05
N THR A 43 -12.40 -10.49 19.34
CA THR A 43 -13.35 -10.76 20.44
C THR A 43 -13.66 -9.45 21.17
N LEU A 44 -14.91 -9.01 21.18
CA LEU A 44 -15.31 -7.73 21.80
C LEU A 44 -15.15 -7.77 23.33
N LEU A 45 -14.30 -6.90 23.88
CA LEU A 45 -14.01 -6.79 25.32
C LEU A 45 -14.82 -5.68 25.99
N TYR A 46 -14.93 -4.55 25.30
CA TYR A 46 -15.48 -3.32 25.83
C TYR A 46 -16.26 -2.58 24.74
N LYS A 47 -17.46 -2.13 25.10
CA LYS A 47 -18.32 -1.25 24.28
C LYS A 47 -18.73 -0.07 25.17
N ALA A 48 -18.38 1.13 24.77
CA ALA A 48 -18.51 2.31 25.63
C ALA A 48 -19.97 2.69 25.90
N SER A 49 -20.89 2.45 24.96
CA SER A 49 -22.32 2.66 25.19
C SER A 49 -22.92 1.74 26.26
N VAL A 50 -22.37 0.52 26.45
CA VAL A 50 -22.84 -0.47 27.43
C VAL A 50 -22.21 -0.24 28.81
N TYR A 51 -20.88 -0.07 28.86
CA TYR A 51 -20.16 0.04 30.12
C TYR A 51 -19.94 1.48 30.59
N GLY A 52 -20.14 2.46 29.72
CA GLY A 52 -19.91 3.87 29.98
C GLY A 52 -18.47 4.31 29.77
N TYR A 53 -18.29 5.59 29.49
CA TYR A 53 -17.05 6.23 29.05
C TYR A 53 -16.01 6.49 30.16
N LYS A 54 -16.07 5.78 31.29
CA LYS A 54 -15.14 6.01 32.42
C LYS A 54 -13.93 5.06 32.33
N PRO A 55 -12.69 5.54 32.59
CA PRO A 55 -11.49 4.70 32.55
C PRO A 55 -11.58 3.42 33.38
N LEU A 56 -12.26 3.48 34.54
CA LEU A 56 -12.49 2.32 35.40
C LEU A 56 -13.08 1.12 34.65
N PHE A 57 -14.06 1.35 33.78
CA PHE A 57 -14.74 0.27 33.06
C PHE A 57 -13.92 -0.25 31.89
N PHE A 58 -13.20 0.65 31.22
CA PHE A 58 -12.24 0.28 30.19
C PHE A 58 -11.14 -0.63 30.78
N HIS A 59 -10.45 -0.20 31.83
CA HIS A 59 -9.35 -0.96 32.43
C HIS A 59 -9.80 -2.28 33.06
N LYS A 60 -11.01 -2.35 33.64
CA LYS A 60 -11.57 -3.60 34.13
C LYS A 60 -11.72 -4.67 33.05
N ARG A 61 -11.81 -4.27 31.77
CA ARG A 61 -12.04 -5.17 30.63
C ARG A 61 -10.83 -5.36 29.74
N CYS A 62 -9.99 -4.34 29.59
CA CYS A 62 -8.94 -4.31 28.59
C CYS A 62 -7.53 -4.49 29.15
N ASP A 63 -7.33 -4.36 30.46
CA ASP A 63 -6.02 -4.61 31.06
C ASP A 63 -5.61 -6.08 30.93
N SER A 64 -4.32 -6.29 30.61
CA SER A 64 -3.70 -7.61 30.52
C SER A 64 -4.44 -8.60 29.59
N GLN A 65 -5.06 -8.08 28.51
CA GLN A 65 -5.77 -8.89 27.51
C GLN A 65 -4.90 -9.27 26.30
N GLY A 66 -3.66 -8.81 26.24
CA GLY A 66 -2.76 -8.92 25.10
C GLY A 66 -3.05 -7.87 24.03
N PRO A 67 -2.75 -8.17 22.76
CA PRO A 67 -3.01 -7.28 21.63
C PRO A 67 -4.48 -6.86 21.55
N THR A 68 -4.71 -5.57 21.33
CA THR A 68 -6.07 -5.00 21.23
C THR A 68 -6.24 -4.07 20.04
N LEU A 69 -7.45 -4.07 19.49
CA LEU A 69 -7.90 -3.18 18.43
C LEU A 69 -9.01 -2.29 18.98
N LEU A 70 -8.76 -0.99 19.06
CA LEU A 70 -9.78 0.01 19.36
C LEU A 70 -10.45 0.45 18.06
N VAL A 71 -11.78 0.46 18.05
CA VAL A 71 -12.61 0.92 16.93
C VAL A 71 -13.55 2.01 17.42
N ALA A 72 -13.50 3.17 16.79
CA ALA A 72 -14.34 4.32 17.08
C ALA A 72 -15.21 4.66 15.87
N TYR A 73 -16.41 5.16 16.18
CA TYR A 73 -17.45 5.49 15.21
C TYR A 73 -17.88 6.92 15.46
N ASN A 74 -18.08 7.72 14.42
CA ASN A 74 -18.64 9.07 14.56
C ASN A 74 -19.96 9.23 13.79
N ARG A 75 -20.58 10.40 13.93
CA ARG A 75 -21.90 10.69 13.32
C ARG A 75 -21.82 10.89 11.80
N THR A 76 -20.64 11.21 11.29
CA THR A 76 -20.40 11.36 9.84
C THR A 76 -20.09 10.04 9.15
N GLY A 77 -20.17 8.91 9.87
CA GLY A 77 -20.05 7.56 9.31
C GLY A 77 -18.61 7.03 9.20
N TYR A 78 -17.62 7.73 9.76
CA TYR A 78 -16.24 7.25 9.79
C TYR A 78 -16.09 6.15 10.83
N ILE A 79 -15.27 5.15 10.46
CA ILE A 79 -14.84 4.04 11.30
C ILE A 79 -13.32 4.03 11.30
N PHE A 80 -12.73 4.26 12.46
CA PHE A 80 -11.30 4.48 12.60
C PHE A 80 -10.84 4.08 13.99
N GLY A 81 -9.54 3.96 14.19
CA GLY A 81 -9.03 3.57 15.48
C GLY A 81 -7.56 3.23 15.46
N GLY A 82 -7.14 2.37 16.37
CA GLY A 82 -5.75 1.97 16.47
C GLY A 82 -5.58 0.59 17.09
N TYR A 83 -4.47 -0.03 16.75
CA TYR A 83 -4.02 -1.32 17.26
C TYR A 83 -2.78 -1.14 18.12
N THR A 84 -2.69 -1.91 19.20
CA THR A 84 -1.46 -2.07 19.99
C THR A 84 -1.24 -3.55 20.24
N SER A 85 0.01 -3.98 20.12
CA SER A 85 0.44 -5.35 20.43
C SER A 85 0.74 -5.55 21.93
N VAL A 86 0.85 -4.45 22.68
CA VAL A 86 1.30 -4.43 24.08
C VAL A 86 0.12 -4.23 25.04
N ASP A 87 0.15 -4.96 26.17
CA ASP A 87 -0.82 -4.89 27.26
C ASP A 87 -1.01 -3.50 27.88
N TYR A 88 -2.25 -3.17 28.22
CA TYR A 88 -2.52 -2.09 29.17
C TYR A 88 -2.18 -2.54 30.60
N THR A 89 -1.35 -1.77 31.29
CA THR A 89 -0.86 -2.08 32.65
C THR A 89 -1.00 -0.93 33.65
N ARG A 90 -1.25 0.30 33.18
CA ARG A 90 -1.38 1.53 33.98
C ARG A 90 -0.11 1.86 34.77
N ASN A 91 1.05 1.66 34.18
CA ASN A 91 2.35 1.90 34.83
C ASN A 91 2.90 3.34 34.64
N GLU A 92 2.13 4.23 34.01
CA GLU A 92 2.49 5.62 33.70
C GLU A 92 3.72 5.75 32.79
N GLN A 93 3.96 4.76 31.93
CA GLN A 93 5.10 4.73 31.01
C GLN A 93 4.73 5.09 29.57
N TYR A 94 5.75 5.54 28.85
CA TYR A 94 5.70 5.68 27.41
C TYR A 94 5.99 4.33 26.76
N ILE A 95 5.07 3.84 25.94
CA ILE A 95 5.16 2.52 25.34
C ILE A 95 5.75 2.62 23.94
N THR A 96 6.88 1.95 23.74
CA THR A 96 7.37 1.59 22.41
C THR A 96 6.63 0.34 21.96
N ASP A 97 5.96 0.43 20.80
CA ASP A 97 5.26 -0.70 20.18
C ASP A 97 5.42 -0.52 18.67
N GLU A 98 6.38 -1.23 18.09
CA GLU A 98 6.70 -1.13 16.66
C GLU A 98 5.59 -1.70 15.77
N GLU A 99 4.70 -2.51 16.35
CA GLU A 99 3.53 -3.05 15.67
C GLU A 99 2.29 -2.17 15.82
N ALA A 100 2.35 -1.10 16.61
CA ALA A 100 1.22 -0.20 16.79
C ALA A 100 0.95 0.61 15.52
N PHE A 101 -0.33 0.75 15.21
CA PHE A 101 -0.77 1.51 14.06
C PHE A 101 -2.13 2.13 14.27
N LEU A 102 -2.42 3.17 13.49
CA LEU A 102 -3.77 3.68 13.30
C LEU A 102 -4.38 3.10 12.03
N PHE A 103 -5.70 2.97 12.02
CA PHE A 103 -6.44 2.64 10.80
C PHE A 103 -7.65 3.53 10.63
N SER A 104 -8.09 3.71 9.38
CA SER A 104 -9.37 4.33 9.04
C SER A 104 -9.94 3.71 7.78
N PHE A 105 -11.24 3.44 7.78
CA PHE A 105 -11.95 3.01 6.58
C PHE A 105 -12.07 4.18 5.60
N GLN A 106 -11.46 4.02 4.42
CA GLN A 106 -11.53 5.00 3.34
C GLN A 106 -12.11 4.29 2.12
N GLY A 107 -13.45 4.33 2.02
CA GLY A 107 -14.20 3.48 1.10
C GLY A 107 -14.35 2.06 1.66
N LYS A 108 -14.10 1.05 0.83
CA LYS A 108 -14.33 -0.37 1.19
C LYS A 108 -13.28 -0.95 2.13
N PHE A 109 -12.05 -0.45 2.07
CA PHE A 109 -10.90 -1.04 2.75
C PHE A 109 -10.31 -0.09 3.79
N PRO A 110 -9.82 -0.60 4.94
CA PRO A 110 -9.08 0.21 5.88
C PRO A 110 -7.70 0.57 5.32
N VAL A 111 -7.24 1.78 5.60
CA VAL A 111 -5.87 2.23 5.38
C VAL A 111 -5.08 2.11 6.66
N TYR A 112 -3.86 1.62 6.55
CA TYR A 112 -2.90 1.42 7.63
C TYR A 112 -1.95 2.60 7.76
N ILE A 113 -1.71 3.07 9.00
CA ILE A 113 -0.84 4.20 9.30
C ILE A 113 0.09 3.82 10.45
N LYS A 114 1.34 3.54 10.12
CA LYS A 114 2.36 3.15 11.08
C LYS A 114 2.75 4.30 12.01
N VAL A 115 3.18 3.97 13.22
CA VAL A 115 3.89 4.90 14.11
C VAL A 115 5.20 5.39 13.45
N ASN A 116 5.47 6.69 13.57
CA ASN A 116 6.69 7.28 13.06
C ASN A 116 7.89 6.86 13.91
N SER A 117 9.04 6.64 13.26
CA SER A 117 10.28 6.26 13.95
C SER A 117 10.66 7.26 15.04
N GLY A 118 11.21 6.75 16.15
CA GLY A 118 11.61 7.54 17.31
C GLY A 118 10.46 8.09 18.16
N HIS A 119 9.20 7.70 17.89
CA HIS A 119 8.03 8.10 18.68
C HIS A 119 7.46 6.92 19.46
N TYR A 120 6.85 7.23 20.60
CA TYR A 120 6.11 6.25 21.38
C TYR A 120 4.74 5.99 20.76
N ALA A 121 4.29 4.74 20.80
CA ALA A 121 3.01 4.32 20.26
C ALA A 121 1.82 4.78 21.12
N ARG A 122 1.99 4.85 22.44
CA ARG A 122 0.98 5.32 23.40
C ARG A 122 1.61 5.63 24.76
N TYR A 123 0.85 6.32 25.60
CA TYR A 123 1.17 6.52 27.01
C TYR A 123 0.25 5.67 27.89
N ASP A 124 0.81 4.77 28.70
CA ASP A 124 0.08 3.78 29.50
C ASP A 124 -0.31 4.31 30.88
N ASN A 125 -1.31 5.19 30.93
CA ASN A 125 -1.83 5.76 32.17
C ASN A 125 -3.17 5.16 32.58
N ALA A 126 -3.72 5.61 33.71
CA ALA A 126 -5.05 5.25 34.19
C ALA A 126 -6.20 5.97 33.44
N GLY A 127 -5.92 6.54 32.27
CA GLY A 127 -6.85 7.28 31.44
C GLY A 127 -7.55 6.41 30.40
N MET A 128 -8.31 7.03 29.50
CA MET A 128 -8.82 6.33 28.32
C MET A 128 -7.70 6.09 27.29
N PRO A 129 -7.88 5.15 26.35
CA PRO A 129 -6.89 4.85 25.32
C PRO A 129 -6.40 6.08 24.55
N ASN A 130 -5.10 6.09 24.27
CA ASN A 130 -4.47 7.08 23.41
C ASN A 130 -3.45 6.42 22.48
N PHE A 131 -3.15 7.10 21.38
CA PHE A 131 -2.12 6.72 20.43
C PHE A 131 -1.20 7.92 20.19
N GLY A 132 0.08 7.70 20.45
CA GLY A 132 1.16 8.63 20.19
C GLY A 132 1.14 9.90 21.02
N GLN A 133 0.38 9.91 22.14
CA GLN A 133 0.01 11.12 22.87
C GLN A 133 -0.58 12.23 21.98
N GLN A 134 -1.07 11.83 20.81
CA GLN A 134 -1.56 12.69 19.76
C GLN A 134 -3.07 12.49 19.61
N LEU A 135 -3.54 11.24 19.65
CA LEU A 135 -4.94 10.90 19.49
C LEU A 135 -5.48 10.25 20.77
N TYR A 136 -6.46 10.87 21.42
CA TYR A 136 -7.09 10.37 22.64
C TYR A 136 -8.55 10.03 22.38
N PHE A 137 -8.96 8.83 22.78
CA PHE A 137 -10.34 8.37 22.66
C PHE A 137 -11.08 8.58 23.97
N CYS A 138 -12.36 8.94 23.87
CA CYS A 138 -13.26 9.13 24.99
C CYS A 138 -12.74 10.10 26.07
N LYS A 139 -12.04 11.17 25.67
CA LYS A 139 -11.37 12.08 26.62
C LYS A 139 -12.37 12.74 27.56
N ASN A 140 -11.97 12.96 28.82
CA ASN A 140 -12.80 13.56 29.87
C ASN A 140 -14.12 12.82 30.14
N LYS A 141 -14.15 11.50 29.90
CA LYS A 141 -15.34 10.65 30.08
C LYS A 141 -16.50 11.03 29.14
N GLN A 142 -16.18 11.63 28.01
CA GLN A 142 -17.12 12.05 26.97
C GLN A 142 -16.89 11.21 25.72
N PRO A 143 -17.91 10.95 24.88
CA PRO A 143 -17.75 10.27 23.60
C PRO A 143 -17.11 11.23 22.57
N VAL A 144 -15.86 11.61 22.80
CA VAL A 144 -15.12 12.52 21.92
C VAL A 144 -13.72 12.01 21.66
N VAL A 145 -13.24 12.25 20.44
CA VAL A 145 -11.84 12.13 20.08
C VAL A 145 -11.18 13.49 20.26
N TYR A 146 -10.05 13.51 20.94
CA TYR A 146 -9.26 14.71 21.14
C TYR A 146 -7.90 14.53 20.48
N ILE A 147 -7.54 15.48 19.62
CA ILE A 147 -6.21 15.57 19.04
C ILE A 147 -5.39 16.57 19.84
N GLN A 148 -4.29 16.09 20.40
CA GLN A 148 -3.20 16.91 20.90
C GLN A 148 -2.15 17.02 19.79
N GLY A 149 -1.54 18.19 19.62
CA GLY A 149 -0.42 18.33 18.69
C GLY A 149 0.61 17.23 18.91
N GLY A 150 1.14 16.66 17.83
CA GLY A 150 2.04 15.52 17.87
C GLY A 150 2.49 15.12 16.47
N LYS A 151 3.57 14.34 16.40
CA LYS A 151 4.12 13.79 15.14
C LYS A 151 4.34 12.29 15.25
N SER A 152 3.64 11.62 16.16
CA SER A 152 3.77 10.17 16.36
C SER A 152 3.11 9.39 15.23
N PHE A 153 2.04 9.93 14.65
CA PHE A 153 1.39 9.38 13.46
C PHE A 153 1.17 10.46 12.41
N SER A 154 1.46 10.13 11.16
CA SER A 154 1.30 11.03 10.01
C SER A 154 -0.05 10.81 9.33
N PHE A 155 -1.07 11.59 9.72
CA PHE A 155 -2.41 11.50 9.12
C PHE A 155 -3.06 12.88 8.95
N ASN A 156 -3.97 12.99 7.98
CA ASN A 156 -4.84 14.14 7.80
C ASN A 156 -6.17 13.89 8.55
N ALA A 157 -6.54 14.80 9.45
CA ALA A 157 -7.72 14.65 10.32
C ALA A 157 -9.04 14.53 9.54
N GLU A 158 -9.19 15.30 8.45
CA GLU A 158 -10.36 15.24 7.57
C GLU A 158 -10.50 13.87 6.93
N ARG A 159 -9.40 13.32 6.41
CA ARG A 159 -9.40 11.97 5.81
C ARG A 159 -9.49 10.84 6.83
N PHE A 160 -8.98 11.05 8.04
CA PHE A 160 -8.92 10.00 9.06
C PHE A 160 -10.25 9.82 9.78
N TYR A 161 -10.95 10.92 10.13
CA TYR A 161 -12.21 10.87 10.87
C TYR A 161 -13.20 11.99 10.49
N GLY A 162 -13.04 12.63 9.32
CA GLY A 162 -14.00 13.62 8.81
C GLY A 162 -14.05 14.93 9.60
N ASN A 163 -13.01 15.23 10.40
CA ASN A 163 -13.02 16.34 11.36
C ASN A 163 -14.20 16.34 12.36
N ASP A 164 -14.99 15.26 12.46
CA ASP A 164 -16.05 15.14 13.46
C ASP A 164 -15.54 14.36 14.67
N SER A 165 -15.19 15.11 15.71
CA SER A 165 -14.66 14.58 16.96
C SER A 165 -15.70 13.85 17.81
N ARG A 166 -17.00 13.96 17.51
CA ARG A 166 -18.07 13.36 18.33
C ARG A 166 -18.27 11.91 17.96
N LEU A 167 -17.97 11.03 18.91
CA LEU A 167 -18.18 9.61 18.75
C LEU A 167 -19.64 9.23 18.98
N THR A 168 -20.12 8.28 18.20
CA THR A 168 -21.35 7.52 18.45
C THR A 168 -21.06 6.27 19.26
N GLU A 169 -19.86 5.70 19.11
CA GLU A 169 -19.44 4.49 19.81
C GLU A 169 -17.90 4.40 19.89
N CYS A 170 -17.41 3.68 20.90
CA CYS A 170 -16.01 3.26 21.02
C CYS A 170 -15.96 1.83 21.56
N GLU A 171 -15.39 0.92 20.78
CA GLU A 171 -15.26 -0.50 21.06
C GLU A 171 -13.80 -0.91 21.13
N VAL A 172 -13.51 -1.93 21.94
CA VAL A 172 -12.17 -2.51 22.05
C VAL A 172 -12.29 -4.01 21.92
N TYR A 173 -11.52 -4.56 21.00
CA TYR A 173 -11.48 -5.97 20.67
C TYR A 173 -10.14 -6.56 21.11
N LYS A 174 -10.18 -7.75 21.71
CA LYS A 174 -9.01 -8.61 21.82
C LYS A 174 -8.66 -9.14 20.44
N VAL A 175 -7.39 -9.14 20.09
CA VAL A 175 -6.87 -9.71 18.84
C VAL A 175 -6.13 -11.00 19.16
N GLU A 176 -6.63 -12.12 18.65
CA GLU A 176 -6.04 -13.45 18.88
C GLU A 176 -5.69 -14.10 17.55
N GLN A 177 -4.58 -14.84 17.49
CA GLN A 177 -4.25 -15.59 16.28
C GLN A 177 -5.30 -16.68 16.04
N ASN A 178 -5.75 -16.79 14.79
CA ASN A 178 -6.69 -17.82 14.40
C ASN A 178 -5.94 -19.10 14.01
N LEU A 179 -5.74 -19.99 14.99
CA LEU A 179 -4.99 -21.24 14.82
C LEU A 179 -5.74 -22.31 13.98
N GLN A 180 -7.01 -22.10 13.66
CA GLN A 180 -7.85 -23.11 13.00
C GLN A 180 -7.82 -23.04 11.47
N THR A 181 -7.37 -21.92 10.90
CA THR A 181 -7.34 -21.67 9.46
C THR A 181 -5.94 -21.85 8.89
N LYS A 182 -5.76 -22.84 8.01
CA LYS A 182 -4.54 -22.92 7.17
C LYS A 182 -4.64 -21.89 6.05
N GLU A 183 -3.75 -20.90 6.07
CA GLU A 183 -3.63 -19.95 4.97
C GLU A 183 -3.13 -20.67 3.71
N LYS A 184 -3.84 -20.49 2.59
CA LYS A 184 -3.40 -20.98 1.28
C LYS A 184 -3.00 -19.77 0.43
N PRO A 185 -1.81 -19.77 -0.19
CA PRO A 185 -1.40 -18.66 -1.00
C PRO A 185 -2.28 -18.52 -2.24
N TRP A 186 -2.65 -17.28 -2.58
CA TRP A 186 -3.47 -16.98 -3.76
C TRP A 186 -2.66 -16.85 -5.05
N ARG A 187 -1.33 -16.84 -4.96
CA ARG A 187 -0.39 -17.19 -6.03
C ARG A 187 0.81 -17.95 -5.47
N ASN A 188 1.35 -18.89 -6.25
CA ASN A 188 2.46 -19.72 -5.81
C ASN A 188 3.79 -19.09 -6.18
N ILE A 189 4.69 -18.94 -5.20
CA ILE A 189 6.09 -18.53 -5.41
C ILE A 189 7.01 -19.51 -4.68
N ARG A 190 8.12 -19.84 -5.35
CA ARG A 190 9.23 -20.60 -4.75
C ARG A 190 10.23 -19.61 -4.15
N TRP A 191 10.22 -19.49 -2.83
CA TRP A 191 11.09 -18.59 -2.07
C TRP A 191 12.46 -19.21 -1.80
N THR A 192 13.22 -19.50 -2.86
CA THR A 192 14.51 -20.20 -2.75
C THR A 192 15.63 -19.49 -3.49
N SER A 193 16.86 -19.65 -3.01
CA SER A 193 18.07 -19.16 -3.69
C SER A 193 18.20 -19.75 -5.10
N ILE A 194 17.77 -21.00 -5.29
CA ILE A 194 17.68 -21.66 -6.60
C ILE A 194 16.75 -20.88 -7.53
N ARG A 195 15.54 -20.56 -7.08
CA ARG A 195 14.58 -19.80 -7.91
C ARG A 195 15.10 -18.41 -8.26
N ARG A 196 15.75 -17.74 -7.32
CA ARG A 196 16.44 -16.46 -7.56
C ARG A 196 17.50 -16.61 -8.65
N ALA A 197 18.36 -17.63 -8.56
CA ALA A 197 19.40 -17.90 -9.54
C ALA A 197 18.82 -18.22 -10.93
N GLU A 198 17.76 -19.04 -11.01
CA GLU A 198 17.03 -19.32 -12.26
C GLU A 198 16.51 -18.04 -12.93
N LEU A 199 15.87 -17.17 -12.15
CA LEU A 199 15.35 -15.91 -12.65
C LEU A 199 16.48 -15.01 -13.18
N MET A 200 17.56 -14.85 -12.42
CA MET A 200 18.73 -14.07 -12.87
C MET A 200 19.34 -14.65 -14.14
N GLN A 201 19.49 -15.98 -14.22
CA GLN A 201 20.05 -16.64 -15.38
C GLN A 201 19.18 -16.44 -16.61
N MET A 202 17.85 -16.55 -16.47
CA MET A 202 16.90 -16.26 -17.54
C MET A 202 17.07 -14.83 -18.08
N MET A 203 17.26 -13.82 -17.22
CA MET A 203 17.49 -12.44 -17.68
C MET A 203 18.82 -12.25 -18.43
N ARG A 204 19.85 -13.03 -18.08
CA ARG A 204 21.17 -12.99 -18.74
C ARG A 204 21.13 -13.64 -20.11
N ASP A 205 20.40 -14.74 -20.22
CA ASP A 205 20.29 -15.54 -21.44
C ASP A 205 19.19 -15.01 -22.38
N TYR A 206 18.33 -14.13 -21.89
CA TYR A 206 17.25 -13.51 -22.65
C TYR A 206 17.79 -12.82 -23.92
N LYS A 207 17.05 -13.00 -25.01
CA LYS A 207 17.28 -12.33 -26.28
C LYS A 207 15.91 -11.95 -26.83
N PRO A 208 15.69 -10.68 -27.23
CA PRO A 208 14.44 -10.30 -27.87
C PRO A 208 14.21 -11.15 -29.13
N LEU A 209 12.95 -11.49 -29.38
CA LEU A 209 12.58 -12.38 -30.49
C LEU A 209 12.94 -11.77 -31.85
N VAL A 210 12.71 -10.47 -32.01
CA VAL A 210 13.06 -9.72 -33.22
C VAL A 210 14.53 -9.29 -33.20
N THR A 211 15.32 -9.78 -34.17
CA THR A 211 16.77 -9.53 -34.25
C THR A 211 17.15 -8.05 -34.44
N SER A 212 16.25 -7.23 -34.98
CA SER A 212 16.47 -5.78 -35.11
C SER A 212 16.41 -5.02 -33.78
N VAL A 213 15.82 -5.65 -32.74
CA VAL A 213 15.70 -5.12 -31.39
C VAL A 213 16.76 -5.76 -30.50
N SER A 214 17.82 -5.00 -30.23
CA SER A 214 18.90 -5.47 -29.32
C SER A 214 18.54 -5.39 -27.85
N ARG A 215 17.55 -4.56 -27.48
CA ARG A 215 17.06 -4.40 -26.11
C ARG A 215 15.58 -4.04 -26.08
N VAL A 216 14.84 -4.69 -25.19
CA VAL A 216 13.48 -4.31 -24.84
C VAL A 216 13.49 -3.01 -24.02
N ARG A 217 12.56 -2.11 -24.30
CA ARG A 217 12.35 -0.85 -23.56
C ARG A 217 11.04 -0.91 -22.79
N ILE A 218 11.13 -0.83 -21.47
CA ILE A 218 9.98 -0.91 -20.55
C ILE A 218 9.75 0.48 -19.95
N LEU A 219 8.59 1.07 -20.20
CA LEU A 219 8.23 2.40 -19.70
C LEU A 219 7.50 2.29 -18.37
N MET A 220 7.99 3.00 -17.35
CA MET A 220 7.32 3.09 -16.05
C MET A 220 6.54 4.40 -15.95
N ILE A 221 5.23 4.31 -15.74
CA ILE A 221 4.33 5.46 -15.57
C ILE A 221 3.65 5.34 -14.21
N GLY A 222 3.39 6.45 -13.54
CA GLY A 222 2.65 6.42 -12.28
C GLY A 222 2.76 7.71 -11.48
N PRO A 223 1.98 7.85 -10.40
CA PRO A 223 1.95 9.04 -9.57
C PRO A 223 3.32 9.40 -8.98
N VAL A 224 3.45 10.66 -8.54
CA VAL A 224 4.60 11.09 -7.74
C VAL A 224 4.71 10.23 -6.47
N GLY A 225 5.93 9.78 -6.15
CA GLY A 225 6.19 8.97 -4.96
C GLY A 225 5.75 7.50 -5.05
N ALA A 226 5.24 7.03 -6.19
CA ALA A 226 4.83 5.64 -6.37
C ALA A 226 6.01 4.63 -6.45
N GLY A 227 7.25 5.11 -6.59
CA GLY A 227 8.43 4.25 -6.54
C GLY A 227 8.96 3.78 -7.90
N LYS A 228 8.74 4.54 -8.98
CA LYS A 228 9.29 4.26 -10.33
C LYS A 228 10.82 4.19 -10.32
N SER A 229 11.48 5.28 -9.91
CA SER A 229 12.93 5.37 -9.80
C SER A 229 13.50 4.36 -8.78
N SER A 230 12.77 4.12 -7.68
CA SER A 230 13.14 3.11 -6.68
C SER A 230 13.09 1.68 -7.23
N PHE A 231 12.13 1.36 -8.10
CA PHE A 231 12.07 0.06 -8.77
C PHE A 231 13.29 -0.15 -9.67
N PHE A 232 13.66 0.84 -10.49
CA PHE A 232 14.90 0.77 -11.26
C PHE A 232 16.13 0.55 -10.37
N ASN A 233 16.28 1.35 -9.30
CA ASN A 233 17.38 1.20 -8.35
C ASN A 233 17.39 -0.21 -7.75
N SER A 234 16.23 -0.77 -7.44
CA SER A 234 16.11 -2.12 -6.88
C SER A 234 16.58 -3.19 -7.86
N ILE A 235 16.11 -3.15 -9.12
CA ILE A 235 16.57 -4.07 -10.17
C ILE A 235 18.08 -3.92 -10.40
N ASN A 236 18.57 -2.67 -10.48
CA ASN A 236 20.00 -2.42 -10.65
C ASN A 236 20.83 -2.96 -9.48
N SER A 237 20.30 -2.89 -8.25
CA SER A 237 20.95 -3.41 -7.05
C SER A 237 21.15 -4.93 -7.11
N ILE A 238 20.15 -5.67 -7.59
CA ILE A 238 20.21 -7.13 -7.74
C ILE A 238 21.36 -7.55 -8.66
N PHE A 239 21.48 -6.89 -9.81
CA PHE A 239 22.52 -7.22 -10.79
C PHE A 239 23.90 -6.66 -10.45
N THR A 240 23.98 -5.62 -9.62
CA THR A 240 25.27 -5.08 -9.13
C THR A 240 25.76 -5.74 -7.85
N GLY A 241 24.90 -6.47 -7.14
CA GLY A 241 25.22 -7.22 -5.93
C GLY A 241 25.20 -6.40 -4.63
N HIS A 242 24.75 -5.14 -4.67
CA HIS A 242 24.60 -4.27 -3.49
C HIS A 242 23.54 -3.20 -3.76
N VAL A 243 22.99 -2.59 -2.70
CA VAL A 243 21.98 -1.53 -2.85
C VAL A 243 22.57 -0.29 -3.53
N THR A 244 21.88 0.23 -4.54
CA THR A 244 22.32 1.36 -5.37
C THR A 244 21.27 2.46 -5.46
N ASN A 245 21.72 3.72 -5.58
CA ASN A 245 20.86 4.90 -5.72
C ASN A 245 21.24 5.72 -6.97
N LYS A 246 21.14 5.09 -8.14
CA LYS A 246 21.57 5.71 -9.42
C LYS A 246 20.50 6.62 -10.02
N ALA A 247 19.23 6.26 -9.89
CA ALA A 247 18.13 7.18 -10.15
C ALA A 247 17.81 7.96 -8.88
N VAL A 248 17.47 9.24 -9.02
CA VAL A 248 17.09 10.09 -7.89
C VAL A 248 15.75 9.61 -7.36
N SER A 249 15.76 9.04 -6.16
CA SER A 249 14.56 8.56 -5.45
C SER A 249 14.48 9.18 -4.06
N GLY A 250 13.27 9.49 -3.61
CA GLY A 250 13.02 10.11 -2.31
C GLY A 250 11.56 10.54 -2.15
N SER A 251 11.22 11.00 -0.94
CA SER A 251 9.91 11.55 -0.64
C SER A 251 9.96 13.08 -0.72
N ALA A 252 9.19 13.66 -1.64
CA ALA A 252 9.01 15.10 -1.78
C ALA A 252 7.56 15.40 -2.17
N GLY A 253 7.11 16.65 -1.94
CA GLY A 253 5.77 17.09 -2.32
C GLY A 253 5.55 17.20 -3.84
N THR A 254 6.63 17.23 -4.63
CA THR A 254 6.62 17.32 -6.10
C THR A 254 7.55 16.24 -6.70
N SER A 255 7.45 16.01 -8.01
CA SER A 255 8.29 15.01 -8.69
C SER A 255 9.77 15.33 -8.59
N LEU A 256 10.56 14.43 -8.00
CA LEU A 256 12.03 14.51 -8.01
C LEU A 256 12.61 14.20 -9.39
N THR A 257 11.98 13.27 -10.11
CA THR A 257 12.31 12.97 -11.49
C THR A 257 11.68 14.03 -12.38
N THR A 258 12.52 14.90 -12.94
CA THR A 258 12.10 15.99 -13.85
C THR A 258 12.56 15.75 -15.29
N GLN A 259 13.26 14.64 -15.54
CA GLN A 259 13.77 14.26 -16.84
C GLN A 259 13.29 12.86 -17.23
N PHE A 260 13.06 12.64 -18.51
CA PHE A 260 12.94 11.30 -19.07
C PHE A 260 14.31 10.62 -19.01
N ARG A 261 14.37 9.41 -18.44
CA ARG A 261 15.63 8.69 -18.26
C ARG A 261 15.51 7.27 -18.76
N THR A 262 16.44 6.89 -19.63
CA THR A 262 16.58 5.55 -20.18
C THR A 262 17.73 4.85 -19.46
N TYR A 263 17.42 3.96 -18.52
CA TYR A 263 18.44 3.33 -17.67
C TYR A 263 18.78 1.90 -18.11
N PRO A 264 19.94 1.69 -18.76
CA PRO A 264 20.43 0.35 -19.01
C PRO A 264 20.91 -0.30 -17.71
N VAL A 265 20.54 -1.57 -17.51
CA VAL A 265 21.04 -2.41 -16.42
C VAL A 265 22.24 -3.22 -16.94
N LYS A 266 23.24 -3.43 -16.09
CA LYS A 266 24.45 -4.22 -16.40
C LYS A 266 24.54 -5.40 -15.42
N ASP A 267 25.04 -6.54 -15.90
CA ASP A 267 25.31 -7.72 -15.05
C ASP A 267 26.65 -7.56 -14.31
N GLY A 268 26.62 -6.81 -13.20
CA GLY A 268 27.80 -6.39 -12.45
C GLY A 268 28.33 -5.01 -12.86
N ARG A 269 29.28 -4.48 -12.07
CA ARG A 269 29.78 -3.09 -12.20
C ARG A 269 30.39 -2.78 -13.57
N GLU A 270 31.15 -3.73 -14.11
CA GLU A 270 31.78 -3.66 -15.44
C GLU A 270 31.20 -4.71 -16.41
N GLY A 271 30.05 -5.26 -16.06
CA GLY A 271 29.39 -6.29 -16.84
C GLY A 271 28.85 -5.83 -18.18
N LYS A 272 28.49 -6.82 -19.00
CA LYS A 272 27.74 -6.58 -20.24
C LYS A 272 26.38 -5.97 -19.90
N PRO A 273 25.89 -5.02 -20.70
CA PRO A 273 24.53 -4.55 -20.59
C PRO A 273 23.55 -5.70 -20.83
N LEU A 274 22.49 -5.74 -20.02
CA LEU A 274 21.41 -6.69 -20.20
C LEU A 274 20.53 -6.30 -21.41
N PRO A 275 19.83 -7.28 -22.00
CA PRO A 275 18.92 -7.14 -23.16
C PRO A 275 17.64 -6.33 -22.87
N PHE A 276 17.60 -5.50 -21.83
CA PHE A 276 16.46 -4.66 -21.50
C PHE A 276 16.89 -3.32 -20.89
N VAL A 277 15.97 -2.38 -20.91
CA VAL A 277 16.16 -1.02 -20.42
C VAL A 277 14.90 -0.56 -19.72
N LEU A 278 15.05 0.04 -18.53
CA LEU A 278 13.95 0.63 -17.78
C LEU A 278 13.92 2.14 -18.05
N CYS A 279 12.77 2.61 -18.54
CA CYS A 279 12.53 4.01 -18.85
C CYS A 279 11.73 4.65 -17.72
N ASP A 280 12.36 5.60 -17.02
CA ASP A 280 11.78 6.32 -15.88
C ASP A 280 11.26 7.70 -16.33
N THR A 281 10.14 8.11 -15.77
CA THR A 281 9.43 9.34 -16.14
C THR A 281 9.17 10.23 -14.92
N MET A 282 8.83 11.49 -15.20
CA MET A 282 8.22 12.35 -14.21
C MET A 282 6.90 11.76 -13.69
N GLY A 283 6.56 12.03 -12.43
CA GLY A 283 5.31 11.54 -11.84
C GLY A 283 4.07 12.17 -12.44
N LEU A 284 2.97 11.41 -12.43
CA LEU A 284 1.64 11.93 -12.71
C LEU A 284 1.14 12.74 -11.51
N GLU A 285 0.51 13.87 -11.81
CA GLU A 285 -0.15 14.74 -10.84
C GLU A 285 -1.59 15.02 -11.28
N GLU A 286 -2.44 15.35 -10.30
CA GLU A 286 -3.88 15.60 -10.48
C GLU A 286 -4.19 16.96 -11.12
N GLN A 287 -3.30 17.94 -10.92
CA GLN A 287 -3.50 19.31 -11.37
C GLN A 287 -3.18 19.42 -12.86
N THR A 288 -4.08 20.06 -13.63
CA THR A 288 -3.84 20.37 -15.04
C THR A 288 -2.61 21.26 -15.18
N GLY A 289 -1.71 20.93 -16.11
CA GLY A 289 -0.41 21.63 -16.27
C GLY A 289 0.63 21.26 -15.21
N ALA A 290 0.41 20.19 -14.42
CA ALA A 290 1.38 19.63 -13.50
C ALA A 290 1.64 18.15 -13.79
N GLY A 291 2.84 17.68 -13.44
CA GLY A 291 3.27 16.32 -13.71
C GLY A 291 3.39 16.01 -15.21
N LEU A 292 3.50 14.71 -15.52
CA LEU A 292 3.70 14.22 -16.88
C LEU A 292 2.43 14.44 -17.74
N ASP A 293 2.62 14.99 -18.94
CA ASP A 293 1.57 15.21 -19.91
C ASP A 293 1.31 13.97 -20.79
N ILE A 294 0.11 13.85 -21.35
CA ILE A 294 -0.30 12.70 -22.16
C ILE A 294 0.39 12.74 -23.54
N GLU A 295 0.60 13.91 -24.12
CA GLU A 295 1.29 14.06 -25.40
C GLU A 295 2.80 13.74 -25.28
N ASP A 296 3.38 14.02 -24.12
CA ASP A 296 4.74 13.56 -23.78
C ASP A 296 4.80 12.03 -23.75
N ILE A 297 3.82 11.38 -23.11
CA ILE A 297 3.74 9.91 -23.06
C ILE A 297 3.64 9.36 -24.48
N ARG A 298 2.76 9.90 -25.32
CA ARG A 298 2.62 9.50 -26.72
C ARG A 298 3.94 9.58 -27.48
N SER A 299 4.67 10.69 -27.32
CA SER A 299 5.97 10.90 -27.95
C SER A 299 7.03 9.94 -27.43
N ILE A 300 7.00 9.57 -26.14
CA ILE A 300 7.88 8.57 -25.54
C ILE A 300 7.59 7.17 -26.11
N LEU A 301 6.30 6.78 -26.17
CA LEU A 301 5.88 5.46 -26.69
C LEU A 301 6.40 5.24 -28.12
N GLN A 302 6.33 6.29 -28.94
CA GLN A 302 6.80 6.30 -30.32
C GLN A 302 8.33 6.43 -30.46
N GLY A 303 9.08 6.61 -29.38
CA GLY A 303 10.54 6.70 -29.41
C GLY A 303 11.11 8.05 -29.85
N HIS A 304 10.30 9.12 -29.87
CA HIS A 304 10.73 10.44 -30.35
C HIS A 304 11.48 11.25 -29.28
N VAL A 305 11.26 10.94 -28.00
CA VAL A 305 11.85 11.65 -26.86
C VAL A 305 13.24 11.07 -26.52
N PRO A 306 14.32 11.89 -26.55
CA PRO A 306 15.68 11.43 -26.25
C PRO A 306 15.91 11.27 -24.74
N ASP A 307 16.88 10.42 -24.36
CA ASP A 307 17.35 10.32 -22.97
C ASP A 307 17.74 11.70 -22.43
N ARG A 308 17.41 11.95 -21.16
CA ARG A 308 17.64 13.22 -20.44
C ARG A 308 16.82 14.41 -20.92
N TYR A 309 15.79 14.19 -21.74
CA TYR A 309 14.80 15.23 -22.03
C TYR A 309 14.21 15.75 -20.71
N LYS A 310 14.26 17.07 -20.51
CA LYS A 310 13.67 17.73 -19.34
C LYS A 310 12.23 18.08 -19.66
N PHE A 311 11.30 17.53 -18.88
CA PHE A 311 9.88 17.77 -19.07
C PHE A 311 9.53 19.23 -18.80
N ASN A 312 8.59 19.74 -19.58
CA ASN A 312 7.97 21.04 -19.36
C ASN A 312 6.48 20.83 -19.07
N PRO A 313 6.02 21.00 -17.81
CA PRO A 313 4.62 20.79 -17.45
C PRO A 313 3.62 21.70 -18.19
N MET A 314 4.09 22.81 -18.78
CA MET A 314 3.25 23.79 -19.48
C MET A 314 3.18 23.57 -20.99
N VAL A 315 4.19 22.93 -21.58
CA VAL A 315 4.29 22.74 -23.03
C VAL A 315 4.80 21.33 -23.30
N PRO A 316 3.98 20.44 -23.88
CA PRO A 316 4.41 19.10 -24.25
C PRO A 316 5.56 19.12 -25.26
N PHE A 317 6.29 18.02 -25.32
CA PHE A 317 7.32 17.80 -26.31
C PHE A 317 6.77 17.94 -27.73
N GLN A 318 7.41 18.80 -28.52
CA GLN A 318 7.17 18.89 -29.96
C GLN A 318 8.39 18.29 -30.68
N PRO A 319 8.21 17.21 -31.45
CA PRO A 319 9.28 16.67 -32.26
C PRO A 319 9.72 17.70 -33.31
N ASP A 320 11.04 17.79 -33.52
CA ASP A 320 11.63 18.61 -34.58
C ASP A 320 11.05 18.21 -35.95
N GLU A 321 10.83 19.16 -36.86
CA GLU A 321 10.12 18.92 -38.14
C GLU A 321 10.76 17.76 -38.92
N GLN A 322 12.08 17.60 -38.88
CA GLN A 322 12.79 16.48 -39.51
C GLN A 322 12.55 15.11 -38.85
N ARG A 323 12.24 15.07 -37.55
CA ARG A 323 11.88 13.83 -36.83
C ARG A 323 10.42 13.44 -37.04
N VAL A 324 9.54 14.40 -37.34
CA VAL A 324 8.13 14.13 -37.67
C VAL A 324 8.02 13.24 -38.91
N TYR A 325 8.89 13.43 -39.90
CA TYR A 325 8.87 12.67 -41.17
C TYR A 325 9.71 11.39 -41.16
N ARG A 326 10.42 11.09 -40.06
CA ARG A 326 11.23 9.87 -39.94
C ARG A 326 10.71 9.01 -38.78
N PRO A 327 9.89 7.98 -39.06
CA PRO A 327 9.37 7.13 -37.99
C PRO A 327 10.53 6.49 -37.23
N ALA A 328 10.44 6.51 -35.90
CA ALA A 328 11.44 5.89 -35.05
C ALA A 328 11.53 4.39 -35.35
N SER A 329 12.74 3.86 -35.29
CA SER A 329 12.97 2.43 -35.46
C SER A 329 12.35 1.63 -34.31
N LEU A 330 12.02 0.35 -34.54
CA LEU A 330 11.40 -0.48 -33.51
C LEU A 330 12.20 -0.50 -32.19
N LYS A 331 13.54 -0.56 -32.28
CA LYS A 331 14.47 -0.47 -31.14
C LYS A 331 14.37 0.82 -30.30
N GLU A 332 13.78 1.89 -30.82
CA GLU A 332 13.59 3.17 -30.14
C GLU A 332 12.24 3.27 -29.44
N LYS A 333 11.24 2.51 -29.91
CA LYS A 333 9.88 2.47 -29.36
C LYS A 333 9.84 1.78 -27.99
N ILE A 334 8.75 2.00 -27.27
CA ILE A 334 8.44 1.28 -26.04
C ILE A 334 7.77 -0.05 -26.41
N HIS A 335 8.14 -1.11 -25.70
CA HIS A 335 7.69 -2.48 -25.97
C HIS A 335 6.76 -3.02 -24.86
N CYS A 336 6.76 -2.37 -23.69
CA CYS A 336 5.88 -2.69 -22.57
C CYS A 336 5.72 -1.47 -21.68
N VAL A 337 4.50 -1.22 -21.17
CA VAL A 337 4.24 -0.17 -20.18
C VAL A 337 3.87 -0.78 -18.84
N VAL A 338 4.47 -0.24 -17.78
CA VAL A 338 4.25 -0.65 -16.39
C VAL A 338 3.69 0.54 -15.61
N TYR A 339 2.47 0.41 -15.13
CA TYR A 339 1.90 1.33 -14.15
C TYR A 339 2.46 1.04 -12.77
N VAL A 340 3.16 1.99 -12.18
CA VAL A 340 3.69 1.89 -10.83
C VAL A 340 2.73 2.60 -9.88
N ILE A 341 2.07 1.83 -9.00
CA ILE A 341 1.04 2.31 -8.08
C ILE A 341 1.44 2.01 -6.64
N ASP A 342 1.38 3.03 -5.79
CA ASP A 342 1.64 2.92 -4.36
C ASP A 342 0.51 2.15 -3.66
N GLY A 343 0.82 0.95 -3.17
CA GLY A 343 -0.13 0.04 -2.51
C GLY A 343 -0.80 0.63 -1.27
N SER A 344 -0.11 1.54 -0.56
CA SER A 344 -0.65 2.21 0.64
C SER A 344 -1.68 3.30 0.31
N LYS A 345 -1.74 3.74 -0.96
CA LYS A 345 -2.55 4.89 -1.39
C LYS A 345 -3.61 4.55 -2.43
N ILE A 346 -3.85 3.27 -2.72
CA ILE A 346 -4.84 2.85 -3.73
C ILE A 346 -6.22 3.41 -3.41
N SER A 347 -6.70 3.25 -2.17
CA SER A 347 -8.03 3.75 -1.77
C SER A 347 -8.08 5.27 -1.60
N LEU A 348 -6.93 5.93 -1.65
CA LEU A 348 -6.76 7.37 -1.60
C LEU A 348 -6.62 8.01 -3.00
N MET A 349 -6.63 7.20 -4.06
CA MET A 349 -6.59 7.69 -5.44
C MET A 349 -7.83 8.53 -5.73
N SER A 350 -7.62 9.77 -6.19
CA SER A 350 -8.71 10.66 -6.58
C SER A 350 -9.29 10.29 -7.94
N ASP A 351 -10.55 10.64 -8.16
CA ASP A 351 -11.25 10.43 -9.42
C ASP A 351 -10.49 11.08 -10.60
N LYS A 352 -9.89 12.27 -10.40
CA LYS A 352 -9.09 12.95 -11.43
C LYS A 352 -7.84 12.17 -11.84
N LEU A 353 -7.15 11.58 -10.87
CA LEU A 353 -5.97 10.76 -11.16
C LEU A 353 -6.37 9.45 -11.85
N GLU A 354 -7.48 8.84 -11.42
CA GLU A 354 -8.05 7.65 -12.02
C GLU A 354 -8.46 7.90 -13.47
N GLU A 355 -9.16 9.01 -13.75
CA GLU A 355 -9.50 9.45 -15.11
C GLU A 355 -8.25 9.66 -15.98
N LYS A 356 -7.21 10.33 -15.45
CA LYS A 356 -5.95 10.53 -16.18
C LYS A 356 -5.28 9.21 -16.53
N LEU A 357 -5.23 8.26 -15.59
CA LEU A 357 -4.70 6.91 -15.82
C LEU A 357 -5.53 6.15 -16.87
N ALA A 358 -6.85 6.30 -16.85
CA ALA A 358 -7.75 5.67 -17.83
C ALA A 358 -7.60 6.27 -19.24
N VAL A 359 -7.29 7.57 -19.39
CA VAL A 359 -6.93 8.16 -20.69
C VAL A 359 -5.61 7.57 -21.18
N ILE A 360 -4.57 7.55 -20.34
CA ILE A 360 -3.27 6.97 -20.68
C ILE A 360 -3.40 5.50 -21.10
N HIS A 361 -4.23 4.73 -20.38
CA HIS A 361 -4.49 3.32 -20.68
C HIS A 361 -5.05 3.14 -22.09
N ARG A 362 -6.04 3.96 -22.47
CA ARG A 362 -6.63 3.92 -23.81
C ARG A 362 -5.63 4.29 -24.91
N GLU A 363 -4.81 5.31 -24.68
CA GLU A 363 -3.77 5.70 -25.64
C GLU A 363 -2.77 4.56 -25.88
N ILE A 364 -2.29 3.92 -24.81
CA ILE A 364 -1.35 2.80 -24.94
C ILE A 364 -2.01 1.58 -25.61
N SER A 365 -3.26 1.27 -25.26
CA SER A 365 -4.02 0.18 -25.87
C SER A 365 -4.26 0.41 -27.37
N SER A 366 -4.39 1.66 -27.82
CA SER A 366 -4.54 1.96 -29.26
C SER A 366 -3.28 1.73 -30.10
N LEU A 367 -2.14 1.54 -29.43
CA LEU A 367 -0.86 1.18 -30.04
C LEU A 367 -0.53 -0.31 -29.89
N ASP A 368 -1.47 -1.10 -29.36
CA ASP A 368 -1.31 -2.53 -29.04
C ASP A 368 -0.13 -2.82 -28.10
N ILE A 369 0.36 -1.82 -27.37
CA ILE A 369 1.47 -1.99 -26.44
C ILE A 369 0.94 -2.67 -25.16
N PRO A 370 1.57 -3.75 -24.69
CA PRO A 370 1.11 -4.49 -23.54
C PRO A 370 1.34 -3.71 -22.24
N GLN A 371 0.39 -3.85 -21.33
CA GLN A 371 0.30 -3.07 -20.10
C GLN A 371 0.17 -3.96 -18.87
N MET A 372 0.90 -3.61 -17.81
CA MET A 372 0.80 -4.28 -16.52
C MET A 372 0.93 -3.30 -15.36
N VAL A 373 0.65 -3.77 -14.15
CA VAL A 373 0.71 -2.95 -12.94
C VAL A 373 1.71 -3.53 -11.96
N LEU A 374 2.58 -2.67 -11.47
CA LEU A 374 3.46 -2.90 -10.35
C LEU A 374 2.90 -2.20 -9.11
N MET A 375 2.37 -2.97 -8.16
CA MET A 375 1.87 -2.45 -6.89
C MET A 375 3.00 -2.43 -5.87
N THR A 376 3.58 -1.26 -5.64
CA THR A 376 4.75 -1.07 -4.77
C THR A 376 4.34 -0.80 -3.32
N LYS A 377 5.32 -0.74 -2.41
CA LYS A 377 5.13 -0.38 -0.98
C LYS A 377 4.08 -1.24 -0.27
N VAL A 378 4.09 -2.52 -0.57
CA VAL A 378 3.16 -3.51 -0.01
C VAL A 378 3.42 -3.76 1.48
N ASP A 379 4.66 -3.53 1.90
CA ASP A 379 5.11 -3.47 3.29
C ASP A 379 4.55 -2.24 4.02
N GLU A 380 4.48 -1.08 3.37
CA GLU A 380 3.81 0.10 3.95
C GLU A 380 2.28 0.02 3.89
N ALA A 381 1.72 -0.90 3.10
CA ALA A 381 0.27 -1.04 2.93
C ALA A 381 -0.37 -2.01 3.95
N CYS A 382 0.39 -2.99 4.44
CA CYS A 382 -0.14 -4.07 5.25
C CYS A 382 0.85 -4.50 6.34
N PRO A 383 0.50 -4.35 7.64
CA PRO A 383 1.39 -4.71 8.74
C PRO A 383 1.72 -6.21 8.76
N TYR A 384 0.81 -7.06 8.26
CA TYR A 384 1.05 -8.50 8.16
C TYR A 384 2.20 -8.83 7.18
N VAL A 385 2.32 -8.07 6.09
CA VAL A 385 3.37 -8.22 5.07
C VAL A 385 4.64 -7.47 5.45
N GLU A 386 4.51 -6.34 6.15
CA GLU A 386 5.64 -5.61 6.71
C GLU A 386 6.53 -6.49 7.60
N LYS A 387 5.90 -7.27 8.49
CA LYS A 387 6.60 -8.18 9.39
C LYS A 387 7.33 -9.31 8.67
N ASP A 388 6.75 -9.81 7.58
CA ASP A 388 7.31 -10.91 6.80
C ASP A 388 6.77 -10.89 5.36
N LEU A 389 7.66 -10.50 4.43
CA LEU A 389 7.35 -10.37 3.01
C LEU A 389 6.87 -11.68 2.37
N TYR A 390 7.20 -12.85 2.96
CA TYR A 390 6.68 -14.16 2.51
C TYR A 390 5.15 -14.20 2.48
N LYS A 391 4.50 -13.42 3.36
CA LYS A 391 3.04 -13.37 3.53
C LYS A 391 2.32 -12.56 2.45
N ILE A 392 3.04 -11.93 1.53
CA ILE A 392 2.44 -11.11 0.46
C ILE A 392 1.34 -11.85 -0.33
N TYR A 393 1.55 -13.13 -0.64
CA TYR A 393 0.58 -13.98 -1.33
C TYR A 393 -0.30 -14.82 -0.39
N LEU A 394 -0.12 -14.70 0.93
CA LEU A 394 -1.03 -15.25 1.94
C LEU A 394 -2.07 -14.22 2.37
N SER A 395 -1.69 -12.94 2.38
CA SER A 395 -2.55 -11.83 2.78
C SER A 395 -3.76 -11.66 1.84
N SER A 396 -4.94 -11.85 2.42
CA SER A 396 -6.24 -11.52 1.80
C SER A 396 -6.40 -10.02 1.58
N TYR A 397 -5.81 -9.20 2.45
CA TYR A 397 -5.79 -7.74 2.27
C TYR A 397 -5.02 -7.33 1.01
N ILE A 398 -3.78 -7.83 0.82
CA ILE A 398 -3.02 -7.57 -0.42
C ILE A 398 -3.77 -8.10 -1.65
N LYS A 399 -4.39 -9.28 -1.56
CA LYS A 399 -5.23 -9.80 -2.66
C LYS A 399 -6.35 -8.83 -3.02
N SER A 400 -7.01 -8.26 -2.02
CA SER A 400 -8.10 -7.31 -2.22
C SER A 400 -7.61 -6.00 -2.81
N LYS A 401 -6.43 -5.51 -2.40
CA LYS A 401 -5.77 -4.34 -3.02
C LYS A 401 -5.39 -4.57 -4.48
N VAL A 402 -4.87 -5.76 -4.78
CA VAL A 402 -4.60 -6.19 -6.15
C VAL A 402 -5.87 -6.19 -7.01
N GLN A 403 -7.00 -6.67 -6.46
CA GLN A 403 -8.30 -6.63 -7.15
C GLN A 403 -8.83 -5.19 -7.31
N GLU A 404 -8.65 -4.33 -6.29
CA GLU A 404 -9.05 -2.92 -6.34
C GLU A 404 -8.33 -2.19 -7.47
N VAL A 405 -6.99 -2.32 -7.55
CA VAL A 405 -6.21 -1.66 -8.61
C VAL A 405 -6.53 -2.23 -10.00
N SER A 406 -6.70 -3.55 -10.09
CA SER A 406 -7.12 -4.21 -11.33
C SER A 406 -8.43 -3.63 -11.85
N SER A 407 -9.42 -3.46 -10.98
CA SER A 407 -10.72 -2.89 -11.34
C SER A 407 -10.63 -1.42 -11.77
N ARG A 408 -9.82 -0.60 -11.07
CA ARG A 408 -9.69 0.84 -11.37
C ARG A 408 -8.95 1.11 -12.68
N LEU A 409 -7.89 0.34 -12.96
CA LEU A 409 -7.08 0.52 -14.17
C LEU A 409 -7.56 -0.28 -15.39
N GLY A 410 -8.56 -1.15 -15.22
CA GLY A 410 -9.08 -1.96 -16.31
C GLY A 410 -8.13 -3.07 -16.78
N VAL A 411 -7.18 -3.49 -15.94
CA VAL A 411 -6.22 -4.56 -16.27
C VAL A 411 -6.61 -5.90 -15.63
N PRO A 412 -6.30 -7.05 -16.23
CA PRO A 412 -6.52 -8.35 -15.61
C PRO A 412 -5.79 -8.47 -14.27
N VAL A 413 -6.41 -9.16 -13.30
CA VAL A 413 -5.79 -9.40 -11.98
C VAL A 413 -4.41 -10.05 -12.12
N SER A 414 -4.20 -10.95 -13.09
CA SER A 414 -2.92 -11.60 -13.38
C SER A 414 -1.80 -10.61 -13.74
N CYS A 415 -2.13 -9.44 -14.28
CA CYS A 415 -1.19 -8.39 -14.68
C CYS A 415 -0.83 -7.44 -13.55
N VAL A 416 -1.40 -7.60 -12.35
CA VAL A 416 -1.08 -6.79 -11.18
C VAL A 416 -0.13 -7.56 -10.27
N LEU A 417 1.12 -7.09 -10.15
CA LEU A 417 2.17 -7.72 -9.38
C LEU A 417 2.56 -6.87 -8.15
N PRO A 418 2.31 -7.39 -6.94
CA PRO A 418 2.74 -6.73 -5.71
C PRO A 418 4.25 -6.92 -5.48
N VAL A 419 4.97 -5.84 -5.19
CA VAL A 419 6.43 -5.86 -4.92
C VAL A 419 6.81 -4.93 -3.78
N LYS A 420 7.95 -5.22 -3.16
CA LYS A 420 8.69 -4.31 -2.29
C LYS A 420 9.93 -3.84 -3.04
N ASN A 421 10.20 -2.54 -3.03
CA ASN A 421 11.43 -1.98 -3.56
C ASN A 421 12.46 -1.84 -2.43
N TYR A 422 13.74 -1.94 -2.75
CA TYR A 422 14.79 -1.53 -1.84
C TYR A 422 14.69 -0.03 -1.58
N SER A 423 14.53 0.33 -0.31
CA SER A 423 14.36 1.74 0.10
C SER A 423 14.99 2.04 1.45
N GLN A 424 15.01 1.07 2.37
CA GLN A 424 15.56 1.22 3.72
C GLN A 424 16.72 0.25 3.97
N GLU A 425 16.80 -0.82 3.20
CA GLU A 425 17.77 -1.89 3.35
C GLU A 425 19.15 -1.46 2.84
N LEU A 426 20.19 -1.93 3.53
CA LEU A 426 21.58 -1.77 3.11
C LEU A 426 22.09 -2.99 2.32
N GLU A 427 21.43 -4.14 2.50
CA GLU A 427 21.78 -5.41 1.89
C GLU A 427 20.61 -5.99 1.08
N LEU A 428 20.93 -6.90 0.16
CA LEU A 428 19.93 -7.57 -0.66
C LEU A 428 19.26 -8.70 0.13
N GLU A 429 17.94 -8.80 0.01
CA GLU A 429 17.10 -9.81 0.63
C GLU A 429 16.51 -10.75 -0.42
N LEU A 430 16.57 -12.06 -0.15
CA LEU A 430 16.12 -13.10 -1.07
C LEU A 430 14.66 -12.92 -1.52
N ASN A 431 13.76 -12.64 -0.59
CA ASN A 431 12.32 -12.52 -0.88
C ASN A 431 12.04 -11.28 -1.75
N CYS A 432 12.71 -10.16 -1.46
CA CYS A 432 12.61 -8.94 -2.25
C CYS A 432 13.10 -9.18 -3.69
N ASP A 433 14.28 -9.80 -3.84
CA ASP A 433 14.86 -10.16 -5.15
C ASP A 433 13.91 -11.02 -5.99
N ILE A 434 13.31 -12.05 -5.40
CA ILE A 434 12.41 -12.96 -6.12
C ILE A 434 11.18 -12.21 -6.64
N LEU A 435 10.59 -11.31 -5.87
CA LEU A 435 9.43 -10.52 -6.30
C LEU A 435 9.78 -9.58 -7.46
N LEU A 436 10.89 -8.85 -7.32
CA LEU A 436 11.36 -7.89 -8.33
C LEU A 436 11.75 -8.59 -9.63
N LEU A 437 12.50 -9.68 -9.55
CA LEU A 437 12.90 -10.47 -10.71
C LEU A 437 11.70 -11.18 -11.37
N ALA A 438 10.73 -11.67 -10.59
CA ALA A 438 9.51 -12.25 -11.14
C ALA A 438 8.67 -11.19 -11.87
N ALA A 439 8.62 -9.95 -11.35
CA ALA A 439 7.95 -8.86 -12.04
C ALA A 439 8.62 -8.53 -13.37
N LEU A 440 9.96 -8.41 -13.38
CA LEU A 440 10.73 -8.19 -14.60
C LEU A 440 10.54 -9.32 -15.61
N GLN A 441 10.43 -10.58 -15.15
CA GLN A 441 10.16 -11.72 -16.03
C GLN A 441 8.85 -11.57 -16.77
N GLN A 442 7.79 -11.09 -16.10
CA GLN A 442 6.51 -10.85 -16.77
C GLN A 442 6.59 -9.67 -17.74
N MET A 443 7.35 -8.61 -17.40
CA MET A 443 7.56 -7.48 -18.31
C MET A 443 8.22 -7.91 -19.62
N LEU A 444 9.24 -8.79 -19.55
CA LEU A 444 9.92 -9.30 -20.74
C LEU A 444 9.02 -10.20 -21.58
N ARG A 445 8.25 -11.09 -20.94
CA ARG A 445 7.30 -11.95 -21.65
C ARG A 445 6.24 -11.15 -22.40
N LEU A 446 5.69 -10.13 -21.76
CA LEU A 446 4.73 -9.24 -22.42
C LEU A 446 5.37 -8.50 -23.59
N ALA A 447 6.61 -8.03 -23.44
CA ALA A 447 7.32 -7.38 -24.53
C ALA A 447 7.63 -8.32 -25.69
N ASP A 448 7.91 -9.60 -25.42
CA ASP A 448 8.07 -10.64 -26.44
C ASP A 448 6.76 -10.85 -27.21
N ASP A 449 5.63 -11.01 -26.50
CA ASP A 449 4.31 -11.18 -27.13
C ASP A 449 4.03 -10.02 -28.12
N TYR A 450 4.35 -8.78 -27.72
CA TYR A 450 4.22 -7.60 -28.61
C TYR A 450 5.21 -7.61 -29.79
N LEU A 451 6.43 -8.08 -29.56
CA LEU A 451 7.44 -8.13 -30.62
C LEU A 451 7.10 -9.17 -31.68
N ASP A 452 6.53 -10.31 -31.28
CA ASP A 452 6.06 -11.35 -32.20
C ASP A 452 4.94 -10.83 -33.09
N ASP A 453 3.95 -10.14 -32.52
CA ASP A 453 2.82 -9.57 -33.29
C ASP A 453 3.28 -8.50 -34.30
N VAL A 454 4.40 -7.82 -34.03
CA VAL A 454 4.94 -6.76 -34.91
C VAL A 454 5.86 -7.32 -36.01
N ASP A 455 6.47 -8.49 -35.82
CA ASP A 455 7.35 -9.13 -36.83
C ASP A 455 6.57 -9.85 -37.94
N ASP A 456 5.29 -10.17 -37.69
CA ASP A 456 4.36 -10.78 -38.67
C ASP A 456 3.88 -9.81 -39.77
N PHE A 457 4.38 -8.56 -39.80
CA PHE A 457 4.10 -7.52 -40.80
C PHE A 457 5.38 -6.92 -41.39
#